data_AF-A0A524L6U8-F1
#
_entry.id   AF-A0A524L6U8-F1
#
_cell.length_a   1.000
_cell.length_b   1.000
_cell.length_c   1.000
_cell.angle_alpha   90.00
_cell.angle_beta   90.00
_cell.angle_gamma   90.00
#
_symmetry.space_group_name_H-M   'P 1'
#
loop_
_entity.id
_entity.type
_entity.pdbx_description
1 polymer ?
#
loop_
_entity_poly.entity_id
_entity_poly.type
_entity_poly.pdbx_seq_one_letter_code
_entity_poly.pdbx_strand_id
1 'polypeptide(L)'
;MSRTPQKIAVRPLHALAWLAAIAAVLVAIDLAERFAFYEIRERDTSSFARMVRRPIKDTGMALVHGLAGDLDVSDLPEGMPVFDFSLKPQDAEALLAHLTRVRVIGTHDEFSRTAIPARMRVDGESYDVRLKLRGRQHYHVVPPRPSLRVSLRRGRSYRGTKDFNLIEPFDKTTDQVFLWEAKEHGLISWDSTMGVLAIAGRPLAVVQYVEQVRSETGANAVRPEGTFFRGTGELYSEGMDPKRCGALIERVTGWLADPNSIVPFEPMQEVLDLERFRWFTALTEFSGDGHGFANFNMKAYCDPVSPRVEFLIWDTRFGRWESLPTSQFAEQGTQFLRGDRYRTLHDEALYTLALDRVEPMLERMRTFYAAYGALMARDPFQRFPRGGPDGGFMSARPAKLERTLRAKAEAIRATLEGEQLQWWVDPARRELLFATTDRGAKRVEALLLRSGSVDAEHRLR
;
A
#
# COMPACT_ATOMS: atom_id res chain seq x y z
N MET A 1 63.61 9.14 54.47
CA MET A 1 63.37 7.76 53.98
C MET A 1 62.50 7.84 52.72
N SER A 2 63.08 7.69 51.53
CA SER A 2 62.33 7.62 50.28
C SER A 2 61.68 6.23 50.18
N ARG A 3 60.36 6.19 49.96
CA ARG A 3 59.65 4.95 49.64
C ARG A 3 59.69 4.75 48.14
N THR A 4 60.44 3.74 47.71
CA THR A 4 60.49 3.27 46.33
C THR A 4 59.08 2.78 45.92
N PRO A 5 58.53 3.20 44.76
CA PRO A 5 57.21 2.77 44.34
C PRO A 5 57.20 1.26 44.07
N GLN A 6 56.29 0.56 44.75
CA GLN A 6 56.06 -0.87 44.61
C GLN A 6 55.39 -1.13 43.26
N LYS A 7 56.12 -1.74 42.31
CA LYS A 7 55.55 -2.15 41.02
C LYS A 7 54.62 -3.34 41.26
N ILE A 8 53.31 -3.11 41.22
CA ILE A 8 52.31 -4.17 41.23
C ILE A 8 52.31 -4.82 39.84
N ALA A 9 52.85 -6.03 39.75
CA ALA A 9 52.81 -6.84 38.53
C ALA A 9 51.40 -7.42 38.36
N VAL A 10 50.53 -6.72 37.64
CA VAL A 10 49.24 -7.27 37.22
C VAL A 10 49.51 -8.34 36.16
N ARG A 11 49.10 -9.59 36.41
CA ARG A 11 49.28 -10.69 35.46
C ARG A 11 48.52 -10.34 34.17
N PRO A 12 49.18 -10.29 33.00
CA PRO A 12 48.61 -9.77 31.75
C PRO A 12 47.33 -10.52 31.33
N LEU A 13 47.21 -11.81 31.67
CA LEU A 13 46.00 -12.60 31.42
C LEU A 13 44.75 -12.08 32.14
N HIS A 14 44.89 -11.58 33.37
CA HIS A 14 43.74 -11.00 34.09
C HIS A 14 43.33 -9.65 33.49
N ALA A 15 44.31 -8.83 33.09
CA ALA A 15 44.03 -7.58 32.40
C ALA A 15 43.32 -7.82 31.05
N LEU A 16 43.75 -8.82 30.28
CA LEU A 16 43.12 -9.20 29.01
C LEU A 16 41.69 -9.75 29.20
N ALA A 17 41.44 -10.56 30.23
CA ALA A 17 40.10 -11.05 30.53
C ALA A 17 39.14 -9.92 30.90
N TRP A 18 39.61 -8.95 31.71
CA TRP A 18 38.84 -7.75 32.03
C TRP A 18 38.58 -6.88 30.80
N LEU A 19 39.56 -6.69 29.93
CA LEU A 19 39.40 -5.95 28.68
C LEU A 19 38.40 -6.65 27.73
N ALA A 20 38.42 -7.97 27.64
CA ALA A 20 37.47 -8.74 26.83
C ALA A 20 36.03 -8.66 27.39
N ALA A 21 35.86 -8.75 28.72
CA ALA A 21 34.56 -8.59 29.37
C ALA A 21 34.00 -7.17 29.17
N ILE A 22 34.84 -6.14 29.31
CA ILE A 22 34.47 -4.75 29.03
C ILE A 22 34.08 -4.59 27.55
N ALA A 23 34.86 -5.15 26.61
CA ALA A 23 34.53 -5.11 25.19
C ALA A 23 33.20 -5.80 24.86
N ALA A 24 32.92 -6.96 25.46
CA ALA A 24 31.65 -7.67 25.27
C ALA A 24 30.45 -6.88 25.79
N VAL A 25 30.57 -6.24 26.96
CA VAL A 25 29.54 -5.37 27.53
C VAL A 25 29.33 -4.14 26.64
N LEU A 26 30.40 -3.51 26.14
CA LEU A 26 30.29 -2.36 25.24
C LEU A 26 29.62 -2.72 23.90
N VAL A 27 29.93 -3.90 23.33
CA VAL A 27 29.27 -4.40 22.11
C VAL A 27 27.80 -4.75 22.37
N ALA A 28 27.49 -5.34 23.53
CA ALA A 28 26.11 -5.63 23.91
C ALA A 28 25.28 -4.35 24.14
N ILE A 29 25.88 -3.30 24.72
CA ILE A 29 25.26 -1.97 24.85
C ILE A 29 25.06 -1.32 23.48
N ASP A 30 26.06 -1.32 22.58
CA ASP A 30 25.89 -0.80 21.20
C ASP A 30 24.80 -1.58 20.43
N LEU A 31 24.72 -2.90 20.60
CA LEU A 31 23.65 -3.71 20.00
C LEU A 31 22.28 -3.41 20.63
N ALA A 32 22.19 -3.30 21.95
CA ALA A 32 20.96 -2.98 22.66
C ALA A 32 20.49 -1.55 22.34
N GLU A 33 21.41 -0.58 22.24
CA GLU A 33 21.12 0.77 21.77
C GLU A 33 20.65 0.73 20.32
N ARG A 34 21.33 0.02 19.41
CA ARG A 34 20.88 -0.13 18.02
C ARG A 34 19.50 -0.79 17.91
N PHE A 35 19.18 -1.75 18.78
CA PHE A 35 17.86 -2.39 18.85
C PHE A 35 16.79 -1.46 19.45
N ALA A 36 17.10 -0.75 20.54
CA ALA A 36 16.22 0.28 21.11
C ALA A 36 15.99 1.44 20.12
N PHE A 37 17.01 1.81 19.33
CA PHE A 37 16.89 2.75 18.21
C PHE A 37 16.08 2.20 17.04
N TYR A 38 15.90 0.88 16.93
CA TYR A 38 15.03 0.24 15.94
C TYR A 38 13.56 0.23 16.38
N GLU A 39 13.26 0.10 17.68
CA GLU A 39 11.89 0.25 18.21
C GLU A 39 11.44 1.71 18.32
N ILE A 40 12.35 2.65 18.61
CA ILE A 40 12.06 4.11 18.61
C ILE A 40 11.84 4.65 17.18
N ARG A 41 12.20 3.86 16.15
CA ARG A 41 12.24 4.25 14.73
C ARG A 41 10.87 4.46 14.08
N GLU A 42 9.78 4.01 14.71
CA GLU A 42 8.43 4.31 14.22
C GLU A 42 7.86 5.64 14.73
N ARG A 43 8.45 6.28 15.75
CA ARG A 43 7.87 7.49 16.36
C ARG A 43 8.74 8.75 16.30
N ASP A 44 10.04 8.66 16.00
CA ASP A 44 10.92 9.83 16.00
C ASP A 44 11.49 10.19 14.61
N THR A 45 10.91 11.24 14.02
CA THR A 45 11.36 11.88 12.76
C THR A 45 12.76 12.50 12.85
N SER A 46 13.37 12.60 14.04
CA SER A 46 14.71 13.17 14.25
C SER A 46 15.87 12.24 13.84
N SER A 47 15.64 10.93 13.77
CA SER A 47 16.66 9.93 13.40
C SER A 47 17.00 9.95 11.90
N PHE A 48 16.03 10.34 11.07
CA PHE A 48 16.23 10.45 9.61
C PHE A 48 17.18 11.59 9.24
N ALA A 49 17.08 12.75 9.91
CA ALA A 49 18.01 13.84 9.73
C ALA A 49 19.45 13.40 10.03
N ARG A 50 19.68 12.49 10.99
CA ARG A 50 21.02 11.91 11.28
C ARG A 50 21.48 10.92 10.21
N MET A 51 20.57 10.18 9.58
CA MET A 51 20.88 9.27 8.46
C MET A 51 21.23 10.05 7.18
N VAL A 52 20.59 11.20 6.96
CA VAL A 52 20.91 12.14 5.86
C VAL A 52 22.11 13.03 6.18
N ARG A 53 22.39 13.32 7.47
CA ARG A 53 23.53 14.12 7.95
C ARG A 53 24.80 13.32 8.20
N ARG A 54 24.80 11.98 8.15
CA ARG A 54 26.09 11.26 8.04
C ARG A 54 26.75 11.76 6.77
N PRO A 55 27.93 12.40 6.85
CA PRO A 55 28.53 13.03 5.70
C PRO A 55 28.90 11.91 4.74
N ILE A 56 28.16 11.81 3.64
CA ILE A 56 28.69 11.16 2.44
C ILE A 56 29.71 12.14 1.84
N LYS A 57 30.79 12.40 2.58
CA LYS A 57 31.96 13.12 2.08
C LYS A 57 32.69 12.29 1.01
N ASP A 58 32.30 11.02 0.83
CA ASP A 58 32.80 10.13 -0.23
C ASP A 58 31.91 10.07 -1.49
N THR A 59 30.80 10.82 -1.57
CA THR A 59 30.03 10.97 -2.84
C THR A 59 30.28 12.32 -3.47
N GLY A 60 31.54 12.77 -3.43
CA GLY A 60 32.02 13.88 -4.24
C GLY A 60 31.49 13.77 -5.67
N MET A 61 30.94 14.88 -6.14
CA MET A 61 30.20 15.00 -7.39
C MET A 61 30.97 14.51 -8.63
N ALA A 62 30.58 13.34 -9.15
CA ALA A 62 30.71 12.94 -10.56
C ALA A 62 29.28 12.80 -11.13
N LEU A 63 28.72 13.94 -11.54
CA LEU A 63 27.30 14.17 -11.82
C LEU A 63 26.74 13.28 -12.93
N VAL A 64 25.55 12.71 -12.72
CA VAL A 64 24.74 11.89 -13.65
C VAL A 64 25.37 10.55 -14.08
N HIS A 65 26.69 10.46 -14.21
CA HIS A 65 27.42 9.19 -14.37
C HIS A 65 27.49 8.38 -13.06
N GLY A 66 27.54 9.02 -11.89
CA GLY A 66 27.46 8.32 -10.59
C GLY A 66 26.06 7.84 -10.19
N LEU A 67 25.01 8.15 -10.98
CA LEU A 67 23.68 7.54 -10.84
C LEU A 67 23.60 6.19 -11.58
N ALA A 68 24.67 5.76 -12.26
CA ALA A 68 24.73 4.53 -13.03
C ALA A 68 24.75 3.32 -12.09
N GLY A 69 23.59 2.72 -11.89
CA GLY A 69 23.59 1.31 -12.23
C GLY A 69 23.28 1.22 -13.71
N ASP A 70 24.13 0.55 -14.46
CA ASP A 70 23.73 0.02 -15.75
C ASP A 70 22.86 -1.19 -15.43
N LEU A 71 21.54 -0.96 -15.37
CA LEU A 71 20.61 -2.07 -15.25
C LEU A 71 20.80 -2.95 -16.48
N ASP A 72 21.23 -4.19 -16.26
CA ASP A 72 21.29 -5.17 -17.33
C ASP A 72 19.86 -5.52 -17.79
N VAL A 73 19.56 -5.14 -19.03
CA VAL A 73 18.27 -5.32 -19.70
C VAL A 73 18.35 -6.31 -20.88
N SER A 74 19.39 -7.15 -20.91
CA SER A 74 19.54 -8.16 -21.97
C SER A 74 18.38 -9.15 -22.01
N ASP A 75 17.81 -9.49 -20.84
CA ASP A 75 16.68 -10.42 -20.71
C ASP A 75 15.45 -9.73 -20.11
N LEU A 76 14.92 -8.71 -20.82
CA LEU A 76 13.64 -8.13 -20.41
C LEU A 76 12.49 -9.11 -20.70
N PRO A 77 11.53 -9.26 -19.77
CA PRO A 77 10.27 -9.94 -20.06
C PRO A 77 9.60 -9.34 -21.30
N GLU A 78 9.00 -10.21 -22.12
CA GLU A 78 8.28 -9.80 -23.32
C GLU A 78 7.22 -8.74 -22.98
N GLY A 79 7.16 -7.68 -23.78
CA GLY A 79 6.20 -6.58 -23.59
C GLY A 79 6.50 -5.66 -22.40
N MET A 80 7.63 -5.81 -21.70
CA MET A 80 8.01 -4.90 -20.62
C MET A 80 8.40 -3.52 -21.18
N PRO A 81 7.73 -2.43 -20.78
CA PRO A 81 7.99 -1.10 -21.32
C PRO A 81 9.32 -0.54 -20.82
N VAL A 82 10.06 0.10 -21.74
CA VAL A 82 11.24 0.91 -21.43
C VAL A 82 10.87 2.39 -21.61
N PHE A 83 10.78 3.12 -20.49
CA PHE A 83 10.50 4.54 -20.46
C PHE A 83 11.80 5.34 -20.60
N ASP A 84 12.20 5.61 -21.84
CA ASP A 84 13.46 6.29 -22.18
C ASP A 84 13.26 7.80 -22.32
N PHE A 85 13.79 8.57 -21.37
CA PHE A 85 13.65 10.03 -21.35
C PHE A 85 14.86 10.75 -21.93
N SER A 86 14.60 11.76 -22.76
CA SER A 86 15.57 12.73 -23.25
C SER A 86 15.21 14.12 -22.72
N LEU A 87 16.13 14.72 -21.98
CA LEU A 87 16.01 16.08 -21.43
C LEU A 87 17.05 16.99 -22.09
N LYS A 88 16.75 18.28 -22.22
CA LYS A 88 17.80 19.27 -22.55
C LYS A 88 18.73 19.43 -21.35
N PRO A 89 20.00 19.84 -21.53
CA PRO A 89 20.94 20.01 -20.43
C PRO A 89 20.39 20.86 -19.27
N GLN A 90 19.80 22.02 -19.58
CA GLN A 90 19.20 22.90 -18.57
C GLN A 90 18.00 22.28 -17.83
N ASP A 91 17.24 21.41 -18.49
CA ASP A 91 16.08 20.74 -17.90
C ASP A 91 16.53 19.61 -16.97
N ALA A 92 17.61 18.91 -17.33
CA ALA A 92 18.26 17.91 -16.49
C ALA A 92 18.88 18.55 -15.24
N GLU A 93 19.56 19.69 -15.38
CA GLU A 93 20.07 20.47 -14.25
C GLU A 93 18.94 20.93 -13.33
N ALA A 94 17.82 21.40 -13.89
CA ALA A 94 16.64 21.77 -13.12
C ALA A 94 16.09 20.59 -12.32
N LEU A 95 16.00 19.39 -12.92
CA LEU A 95 15.54 18.18 -12.25
C LEU A 95 16.47 17.78 -11.10
N LEU A 96 17.78 17.85 -11.32
CA LEU A 96 18.79 17.53 -10.31
C LEU A 96 18.78 18.53 -9.15
N ALA A 97 18.69 19.83 -9.45
CA ALA A 97 18.56 20.88 -8.45
C ALA A 97 17.31 20.66 -7.59
N HIS A 98 16.21 20.25 -8.21
CA HIS A 98 14.96 19.95 -7.54
C HIS A 98 15.10 18.73 -6.60
N LEU A 99 15.67 17.62 -7.08
CA LEU A 99 15.95 16.44 -6.27
C LEU A 99 16.81 16.78 -5.04
N THR A 100 17.84 17.61 -5.26
CA THR A 100 18.75 18.05 -4.20
C THR A 100 18.03 18.89 -3.14
N ARG A 101 17.13 19.80 -3.55
CA ARG A 101 16.36 20.63 -2.60
C ARG A 101 15.46 19.78 -1.70
N VAL A 102 14.72 18.82 -2.26
CA VAL A 102 13.81 18.02 -1.45
C VAL A 102 14.58 17.12 -0.48
N ARG A 103 15.74 16.60 -0.91
CA ARG A 103 16.65 15.86 -0.03
C ARG A 103 17.04 16.66 1.22
N VAL A 104 17.21 17.98 1.09
CA VAL A 104 17.60 18.86 2.20
C VAL A 104 16.41 19.19 3.11
N ILE A 105 15.25 19.50 2.53
CA ILE A 105 14.09 20.03 3.27
C ILE A 105 13.26 18.90 3.92
N GLY A 106 13.30 17.69 3.36
CA GLY A 106 12.62 16.50 3.92
C GLY A 106 11.14 16.38 3.56
N THR A 107 10.49 17.45 3.09
CA THR A 107 9.10 17.48 2.60
C THR A 107 8.99 18.21 1.25
N HIS A 108 8.04 17.78 0.42
CA HIS A 108 7.97 18.15 -1.01
C HIS A 108 6.80 19.10 -1.38
N ASP A 109 5.88 19.47 -0.48
CA ASP A 109 4.60 20.08 -0.92
C ASP A 109 4.76 21.33 -1.80
N GLU A 110 5.71 22.23 -1.48
CA GLU A 110 6.02 23.41 -2.30
C GLU A 110 6.72 23.08 -3.62
N PHE A 111 7.51 22.01 -3.65
CA PHE A 111 8.33 21.63 -4.79
C PHE A 111 7.55 20.78 -5.80
N SER A 112 6.39 20.19 -5.46
CA SER A 112 5.63 19.29 -6.37
C SER A 112 5.09 19.94 -7.65
N ARG A 113 5.18 21.26 -7.75
CA ARG A 113 4.56 22.05 -8.81
C ARG A 113 5.41 22.17 -10.08
N THR A 114 6.74 22.12 -9.97
CA THR A 114 7.64 22.36 -11.12
C THR A 114 7.56 21.23 -12.14
N ALA A 115 7.13 21.55 -13.36
CA ALA A 115 6.95 20.61 -14.47
C ALA A 115 8.10 20.75 -15.48
N ILE A 116 8.96 19.75 -15.56
CA ILE A 116 10.17 19.78 -16.39
C ILE A 116 9.84 19.19 -17.76
N PRO A 117 10.06 19.91 -18.87
CA PRO A 117 9.82 19.37 -20.20
C PRO A 117 10.83 18.27 -20.54
N ALA A 118 10.36 17.21 -21.16
CA ALA A 118 11.19 16.13 -21.67
C ALA A 118 10.54 15.51 -22.91
N ARG A 119 11.30 14.65 -23.60
CA ARG A 119 10.77 13.69 -24.57
C ARG A 119 10.88 12.29 -23.97
N MET A 120 9.84 11.49 -24.13
CA MET A 120 9.81 10.10 -23.69
C MET A 120 9.67 9.20 -24.93
N ARG A 121 10.47 8.15 -25.02
CA ARG A 121 10.28 7.06 -25.96
C ARG A 121 9.86 5.80 -25.19
N VAL A 122 8.80 5.14 -25.64
CA VAL A 122 8.28 3.89 -25.06
C VAL A 122 7.54 3.13 -26.16
N ASP A 123 7.72 1.81 -26.24
CA ASP A 123 7.09 0.91 -27.23
C ASP A 123 7.23 1.39 -28.69
N GLY A 124 8.40 1.94 -29.03
CA GLY A 124 8.69 2.48 -30.36
C GLY A 124 8.09 3.86 -30.66
N GLU A 125 7.23 4.39 -29.80
CA GLU A 125 6.62 5.71 -29.95
C GLU A 125 7.35 6.81 -29.19
N SER A 126 7.24 8.05 -29.67
CA SER A 126 7.83 9.24 -29.02
C SER A 126 6.76 10.24 -28.56
N TYR A 127 6.84 10.69 -27.32
CA TYR A 127 5.92 11.61 -26.67
C TYR A 127 6.64 12.84 -26.14
N ASP A 128 6.07 14.03 -26.38
CA ASP A 128 6.47 15.22 -25.63
C ASP A 128 5.76 15.18 -24.27
N VAL A 129 6.51 15.24 -23.17
CA VAL A 129 6.00 15.04 -21.82
C VAL A 129 6.41 16.18 -20.87
N ARG A 130 5.74 16.23 -19.72
CA ARG A 130 6.17 16.98 -18.54
C ARG A 130 6.45 15.99 -17.40
N LEU A 131 7.62 16.11 -16.80
CA LEU A 131 8.04 15.34 -15.64
C LEU A 131 7.86 16.16 -14.37
N LYS A 132 7.33 15.53 -13.32
CA LYS A 132 7.27 16.08 -11.96
C LYS A 132 7.75 15.02 -11.00
N LEU A 133 8.41 15.42 -9.91
CA LEU A 133 8.64 14.51 -8.79
C LEU A 133 7.32 14.17 -8.10
N ARG A 134 7.15 12.90 -7.70
CA ARG A 134 5.93 12.38 -7.06
C ARG A 134 6.19 12.06 -5.60
N GLY A 135 5.18 12.30 -4.76
CA GLY A 135 5.19 11.98 -3.34
C GLY A 135 5.59 13.16 -2.46
N ARG A 136 5.13 13.16 -1.21
CA ARG A 136 5.40 14.24 -0.23
C ARG A 136 6.68 14.03 0.57
N GLN A 137 6.94 12.77 0.90
CA GLN A 137 8.00 12.37 1.80
C GLN A 137 9.30 12.13 1.03
N HIS A 138 10.43 12.47 1.65
CA HIS A 138 11.77 12.38 1.06
C HIS A 138 12.03 11.04 0.37
N TYR A 139 11.55 9.91 0.91
CA TYR A 139 11.85 8.60 0.34
C TYR A 139 11.27 8.41 -1.06
N HIS A 140 10.21 9.15 -1.43
CA HIS A 140 9.69 9.12 -2.81
C HIS A 140 10.63 9.80 -3.81
N VAL A 141 11.57 10.60 -3.34
CA VAL A 141 12.47 11.40 -4.16
C VAL A 141 13.95 11.19 -3.84
N VAL A 142 14.28 10.19 -3.00
CA VAL A 142 15.66 9.84 -2.69
C VAL A 142 16.35 9.40 -3.99
N PRO A 143 17.40 10.12 -4.42
CA PRO A 143 18.25 9.64 -5.50
C PRO A 143 18.82 8.27 -5.11
N PRO A 144 18.98 7.36 -6.07
CA PRO A 144 18.95 7.60 -7.52
C PRO A 144 17.63 7.25 -8.23
N ARG A 145 16.58 6.84 -7.50
CA ARG A 145 15.28 6.41 -8.09
C ARG A 145 14.14 7.33 -7.69
N PRO A 146 14.03 8.53 -8.26
CA PRO A 146 12.88 9.36 -7.98
C PRO A 146 11.60 8.72 -8.52
N SER A 147 10.54 8.75 -7.72
CA SER A 147 9.20 8.55 -8.24
C SER A 147 8.83 9.76 -9.11
N LEU A 148 8.44 9.50 -10.34
CA LEU A 148 8.09 10.52 -11.32
C LEU A 148 6.59 10.47 -11.60
N ARG A 149 5.98 11.64 -11.80
CA ARG A 149 4.71 11.78 -12.49
C ARG A 149 5.01 12.26 -13.91
N VAL A 150 4.44 11.58 -14.88
CA VAL A 150 4.61 11.83 -16.31
C VAL A 150 3.27 12.30 -16.86
N SER A 151 3.25 13.47 -17.48
CA SER A 151 2.07 14.04 -18.15
C SER A 151 2.35 14.20 -19.64
N LEU A 152 1.58 13.53 -20.50
CA LEU A 152 1.68 13.64 -21.95
C LEU A 152 1.11 14.97 -22.44
N ARG A 153 1.67 15.49 -23.54
CA ARG A 153 1.23 16.75 -24.16
C ARG A 153 0.47 16.49 -25.46
N ARG A 154 -0.17 17.55 -25.97
CA ARG A 154 -0.86 17.58 -27.27
C ARG A 154 -1.99 16.53 -27.40
N GLY A 155 -2.71 16.30 -26.31
CA GLY A 155 -3.85 15.37 -26.29
C GLY A 155 -3.50 13.90 -26.50
N ARG A 156 -2.21 13.54 -26.53
CA ARG A 156 -1.78 12.14 -26.67
C ARG A 156 -1.98 11.38 -25.36
N SER A 157 -2.20 10.08 -25.48
CA SER A 157 -2.27 9.13 -24.37
C SER A 157 -1.30 7.97 -24.59
N TYR A 158 -0.94 7.29 -23.50
CA TYR A 158 -0.20 6.04 -23.49
C TYR A 158 -0.98 5.06 -22.62
N ARG A 159 -1.30 3.87 -23.15
CA ARG A 159 -2.21 2.90 -22.50
C ARG A 159 -3.54 3.54 -22.06
N GLY A 160 -4.11 4.39 -22.91
CA GLY A 160 -5.38 5.07 -22.65
C GLY A 160 -5.31 6.26 -21.68
N THR A 161 -4.19 6.53 -20.98
CA THR A 161 -4.08 7.64 -20.03
C THR A 161 -3.14 8.75 -20.47
N LYS A 162 -3.43 9.99 -20.04
CA LYS A 162 -2.60 11.18 -20.27
C LYS A 162 -1.61 11.44 -19.13
N ASP A 163 -1.87 10.88 -17.95
CA ASP A 163 -1.04 11.04 -16.76
C ASP A 163 -0.80 9.69 -16.11
N PHE A 164 0.44 9.41 -15.76
CA PHE A 164 0.79 8.22 -14.99
C PHE A 164 1.97 8.49 -14.07
N ASN A 165 2.26 7.56 -13.18
CA ASN A 165 3.46 7.59 -12.37
C ASN A 165 4.42 6.49 -12.79
N LEU A 166 5.70 6.79 -12.68
CA LEU A 166 6.76 5.81 -12.59
C LEU A 166 7.24 5.83 -11.15
N ILE A 167 6.87 4.81 -10.38
CA ILE A 167 7.20 4.74 -8.97
C ILE A 167 8.23 3.65 -8.75
N GLU A 168 9.00 3.81 -7.68
CA GLU A 168 9.86 2.72 -7.24
C GLU A 168 9.00 1.52 -6.81
N PRO A 169 9.37 0.29 -7.20
CA PRO A 169 8.54 -0.90 -6.97
C PRO A 169 8.54 -1.38 -5.50
N PHE A 170 8.91 -0.52 -4.56
CA PHE A 170 9.32 -0.87 -3.20
C PHE A 170 8.24 -1.50 -2.32
N ASP A 171 6.94 -1.45 -2.63
CA ASP A 171 5.91 -2.27 -1.93
C ASP A 171 4.83 -2.76 -2.91
N LYS A 172 5.22 -2.83 -4.18
CA LYS A 172 4.24 -2.74 -5.26
C LYS A 172 3.79 -4.07 -5.83
N THR A 173 4.46 -5.15 -5.46
CA THR A 173 3.93 -6.50 -5.68
C THR A 173 2.65 -6.72 -4.87
N THR A 174 2.60 -6.24 -3.63
CA THR A 174 1.38 -6.33 -2.81
C THR A 174 0.25 -5.54 -3.45
N ASP A 175 0.49 -4.28 -3.81
CA ASP A 175 -0.47 -3.48 -4.58
C ASP A 175 -0.97 -4.22 -5.81
N GLN A 176 -0.07 -4.83 -6.59
CA GLN A 176 -0.44 -5.55 -7.80
C GLN A 176 -1.35 -6.76 -7.53
N VAL A 177 -1.05 -7.53 -6.48
CA VAL A 177 -1.88 -8.68 -6.08
C VAL A 177 -3.27 -8.24 -5.65
N PHE A 178 -3.37 -7.21 -4.82
CA PHE A 178 -4.66 -6.68 -4.37
C PHE A 178 -5.43 -5.96 -5.48
N LEU A 179 -4.73 -5.38 -6.46
CA LEU A 179 -5.35 -4.83 -7.68
C LEU A 179 -6.00 -5.90 -8.54
N TRP A 180 -5.31 -7.03 -8.75
CA TRP A 180 -5.89 -8.16 -9.45
C TRP A 180 -7.07 -8.75 -8.69
N GLU A 181 -6.98 -8.81 -7.36
CA GLU A 181 -8.08 -9.27 -6.53
C GLU A 181 -9.28 -8.31 -6.55
N ALA A 182 -9.04 -7.01 -6.50
CA ALA A 182 -10.07 -6.00 -6.66
C ALA A 182 -10.81 -6.16 -8.00
N LYS A 183 -10.06 -6.36 -9.09
CA LYS A 183 -10.63 -6.59 -10.42
C LYS A 183 -11.48 -7.86 -10.50
N GLU A 184 -11.06 -8.93 -9.83
CA GLU A 184 -11.83 -10.19 -9.75
C GLU A 184 -13.24 -9.94 -9.16
N HIS A 185 -13.31 -9.08 -8.15
CA HIS A 185 -14.55 -8.74 -7.46
C HIS A 185 -15.29 -7.55 -8.09
N GLY A 186 -14.97 -7.21 -9.34
CA GLY A 186 -15.69 -6.20 -10.12
C GLY A 186 -15.48 -4.76 -9.67
N LEU A 187 -14.48 -4.48 -8.84
CA LEU A 187 -14.06 -3.12 -8.48
C LEU A 187 -13.33 -2.46 -9.66
N ILE A 188 -13.39 -1.13 -9.73
CA ILE A 188 -12.52 -0.34 -10.60
C ILE A 188 -11.08 -0.53 -10.10
N SER A 189 -10.27 -1.16 -10.94
CA SER A 189 -8.82 -1.28 -10.79
C SER A 189 -8.12 -0.31 -11.74
N TRP A 190 -6.97 0.24 -11.35
CA TRP A 190 -6.11 1.00 -12.25
C TRP A 190 -5.03 0.11 -12.87
N ASP A 191 -4.58 0.49 -14.05
CA ASP A 191 -3.55 -0.21 -14.78
C ASP A 191 -2.18 -0.03 -14.10
N SER A 192 -1.46 -1.14 -13.99
CA SER A 192 -0.12 -1.16 -13.43
C SER A 192 0.72 -2.27 -14.04
N THR A 193 1.98 -1.95 -14.32
CA THR A 193 2.96 -2.90 -14.84
C THR A 193 4.35 -2.51 -14.38
N MET A 194 5.27 -3.48 -14.34
CA MET A 194 6.68 -3.16 -14.20
C MET A 194 7.21 -2.58 -15.51
N GLY A 195 8.23 -1.73 -15.42
CA GLY A 195 8.96 -1.19 -16.56
C GLY A 195 10.40 -0.81 -16.19
N VAL A 196 11.13 -0.34 -17.18
CA VAL A 196 12.50 0.18 -17.01
C VAL A 196 12.50 1.68 -17.18
N LEU A 197 13.09 2.40 -16.23
CA LEU A 197 13.42 3.80 -16.40
C LEU A 197 14.77 3.92 -17.11
N ALA A 198 14.80 4.60 -18.25
CA ALA A 198 16.02 4.93 -18.97
C ALA A 198 16.14 6.44 -19.20
N ILE A 199 17.37 6.93 -19.33
CA ILE A 199 17.65 8.33 -19.70
C ILE A 199 18.68 8.33 -20.82
N ALA A 200 18.33 8.93 -21.95
CA ALA A 200 19.15 9.00 -23.16
C ALA A 200 19.69 7.62 -23.59
N GLY A 201 18.81 6.62 -23.59
CA GLY A 201 19.12 5.24 -23.97
C GLY A 201 19.83 4.42 -22.89
N ARG A 202 20.19 4.98 -21.73
CA ARG A 202 20.83 4.24 -20.63
C ARG A 202 19.79 3.74 -19.63
N PRO A 203 19.58 2.41 -19.47
CA PRO A 203 18.74 1.84 -18.43
C PRO A 203 19.28 2.14 -17.04
N LEU A 204 18.44 2.66 -16.14
CA LEU A 204 18.85 3.07 -14.80
C LEU A 204 18.27 2.20 -13.69
N ALA A 205 16.97 1.91 -13.76
CA ALA A 205 16.24 1.29 -12.65
C ALA A 205 14.99 0.56 -13.12
N VAL A 206 14.57 -0.42 -12.32
CA VAL A 206 13.22 -0.98 -12.42
C VAL A 206 12.26 -0.01 -11.76
N VAL A 207 11.17 0.28 -12.46
CA VAL A 207 10.06 1.11 -11.98
C VAL A 207 8.74 0.37 -12.15
N GLN A 208 7.72 0.80 -11.43
CA GLN A 208 6.35 0.41 -11.68
C GLN A 208 5.62 1.58 -12.34
N TYR A 209 5.05 1.32 -13.50
CA TYR A 209 4.02 2.16 -14.10
C TYR A 209 2.74 2.04 -13.26
N VAL A 210 2.16 3.18 -12.89
CA VAL A 210 0.88 3.25 -12.18
C VAL A 210 0.03 4.33 -12.83
N GLU A 211 -1.08 3.92 -13.44
CA GLU A 211 -2.09 4.82 -13.96
C GLU A 211 -2.56 5.83 -12.89
N GLN A 212 -2.73 7.10 -13.29
CA GLN A 212 -3.43 8.06 -12.45
C GLN A 212 -4.94 7.90 -12.62
N VAL A 213 -5.62 7.60 -11.52
CA VAL A 213 -7.08 7.47 -11.47
C VAL A 213 -7.74 8.76 -11.95
N ARG A 214 -8.43 8.66 -13.08
CA ARG A 214 -9.16 9.73 -13.78
C ARG A 214 -10.36 9.14 -14.53
N SER A 215 -11.10 9.96 -15.27
CA SER A 215 -12.22 9.50 -16.10
C SER A 215 -11.82 8.37 -17.06
N GLU A 216 -10.59 8.39 -17.60
CA GLU A 216 -10.06 7.31 -18.45
C GLU A 216 -9.99 5.95 -17.72
N THR A 217 -9.74 5.94 -16.40
CA THR A 217 -9.72 4.72 -15.58
C THR A 217 -11.09 4.06 -15.49
N GLY A 218 -12.15 4.87 -15.37
CA GLY A 218 -13.53 4.38 -15.40
C GLY A 218 -13.85 3.71 -16.73
N ALA A 219 -13.47 4.33 -17.84
CA ALA A 219 -13.67 3.76 -19.18
C ALA A 219 -12.96 2.41 -19.35
N ASN A 220 -11.72 2.30 -18.88
CA ASN A 220 -10.97 1.03 -18.87
C ASN A 220 -11.65 -0.06 -18.03
N ALA A 221 -12.40 0.33 -17.00
CA ALA A 221 -13.20 -0.55 -16.16
C ALA A 221 -14.65 -0.73 -16.63
N VAL A 222 -14.98 -0.32 -17.87
CA VAL A 222 -16.32 -0.40 -18.46
C VAL A 222 -17.36 0.33 -17.58
N ARG A 223 -16.98 1.49 -17.03
CA ARG A 223 -17.87 2.40 -16.32
C ARG A 223 -18.22 3.60 -17.22
N PRO A 224 -19.41 4.20 -17.04
CA PRO A 224 -19.71 5.48 -17.68
C PRO A 224 -18.73 6.58 -17.21
N GLU A 225 -18.58 7.64 -17.99
CA GLU A 225 -17.72 8.77 -17.60
C GLU A 225 -18.26 9.44 -16.33
N GLY A 226 -17.61 9.21 -15.19
CA GLY A 226 -18.04 9.68 -13.88
C GLY A 226 -16.97 10.44 -13.11
N THR A 227 -17.33 10.90 -11.92
CA THR A 227 -16.48 11.80 -11.12
C THR A 227 -15.58 10.99 -10.18
N PHE A 228 -14.28 11.22 -10.24
CA PHE A 228 -13.33 10.62 -9.30
C PHE A 228 -12.94 11.61 -8.22
N PHE A 229 -12.91 11.16 -6.97
CA PHE A 229 -12.64 12.02 -5.80
C PHE A 229 -11.86 11.27 -4.69
N ARG A 230 -11.30 12.04 -3.76
CA ARG A 230 -10.66 11.54 -2.54
C ARG A 230 -11.66 11.39 -1.40
N GLY A 231 -11.32 10.63 -0.36
CA GLY A 231 -12.08 10.64 0.90
C GLY A 231 -12.21 12.02 1.55
N THR A 232 -11.38 13.00 1.17
CA THR A 232 -11.50 14.41 1.57
C THR A 232 -12.50 15.23 0.72
N GLY A 233 -13.06 14.65 -0.34
CA GLY A 233 -13.90 15.34 -1.32
C GLY A 233 -13.14 16.04 -2.46
N GLU A 234 -11.81 16.09 -2.40
CA GLU A 234 -10.98 16.64 -3.48
C GLU A 234 -11.18 15.85 -4.78
N LEU A 235 -11.52 16.55 -5.87
CA LEU A 235 -11.74 15.94 -7.18
C LEU A 235 -10.40 15.58 -7.87
N TYR A 236 -10.31 14.35 -8.36
CA TYR A 236 -9.23 13.92 -9.26
C TYR A 236 -9.56 14.22 -10.72
N SER A 237 -10.81 13.99 -11.10
CA SER A 237 -11.37 14.32 -12.41
C SER A 237 -12.85 14.62 -12.28
N GLU A 238 -13.27 15.71 -12.90
CA GLU A 238 -14.69 15.99 -13.11
C GLU A 238 -15.24 14.98 -14.12
N GLY A 239 -16.40 14.40 -13.80
CA GLY A 239 -17.13 13.51 -14.71
C GLY A 239 -18.38 14.17 -15.28
N MET A 240 -19.25 13.35 -15.88
CA MET A 240 -20.57 13.80 -16.26
C MET A 240 -21.42 14.10 -15.00
N ASP A 241 -22.26 15.14 -15.07
CA ASP A 241 -23.18 15.57 -13.99
C ASP A 241 -22.51 15.87 -12.63
N PRO A 242 -21.72 16.95 -12.54
CA PRO A 242 -21.03 17.34 -11.30
C PRO A 242 -21.99 17.71 -10.16
N LYS A 243 -23.24 18.13 -10.47
CA LYS A 243 -24.23 18.48 -9.44
C LYS A 243 -24.71 17.24 -8.70
N ARG A 244 -25.14 16.22 -9.45
CA ARG A 244 -25.63 14.96 -8.87
C ARG A 244 -24.52 14.25 -8.10
N CYS A 245 -23.33 14.14 -8.68
CA CYS A 245 -22.19 13.57 -7.97
C CYS A 245 -21.74 14.42 -6.77
N GLY A 246 -21.83 15.75 -6.85
CA GLY A 246 -21.49 16.65 -5.75
C GLY A 246 -22.26 16.34 -4.47
N ALA A 247 -23.58 16.13 -4.55
CA ALA A 247 -24.40 15.80 -3.39
C ALA A 247 -24.04 14.44 -2.77
N LEU A 248 -23.71 13.43 -3.59
CA LEU A 248 -23.25 12.12 -3.08
C LEU A 248 -21.87 12.23 -2.43
N ILE A 249 -20.95 12.97 -3.05
CA ILE A 249 -19.61 13.22 -2.52
C ILE A 249 -19.70 13.92 -1.18
N GLU A 250 -20.53 14.96 -1.07
CA GLU A 250 -20.76 15.68 0.20
C GLU A 250 -21.29 14.73 1.29
N ARG A 251 -22.26 13.86 0.96
CA ARG A 251 -22.82 12.89 1.92
C ARG A 251 -21.76 11.88 2.39
N VAL A 252 -20.97 11.31 1.48
CA VAL A 252 -19.90 10.36 1.81
C VAL A 252 -18.79 11.02 2.61
N THR A 253 -18.33 12.20 2.19
CA THR A 253 -17.25 12.92 2.87
C THR A 253 -17.70 13.44 4.24
N GLY A 254 -18.98 13.78 4.40
CA GLY A 254 -19.60 14.06 5.69
C GLY A 254 -19.53 12.88 6.66
N TRP A 255 -19.77 11.65 6.18
CA TRP A 255 -19.54 10.45 6.99
C TRP A 255 -18.07 10.29 7.34
N LEU A 256 -17.16 10.41 6.36
CA LEU A 256 -15.71 10.27 6.57
C LEU A 256 -15.08 11.34 7.48
N ALA A 257 -15.75 12.48 7.65
CA ALA A 257 -15.27 13.59 8.48
C ALA A 257 -15.36 13.31 9.99
N ASP A 258 -16.30 12.45 10.42
CA ASP A 258 -16.45 12.07 11.82
C ASP A 258 -16.23 10.55 11.99
N PRO A 259 -15.01 10.10 12.34
CA PRO A 259 -14.73 8.68 12.54
C PRO A 259 -15.52 8.06 13.70
N ASN A 260 -16.19 8.85 14.55
CA ASN A 260 -17.06 8.37 15.63
C ASN A 260 -18.53 8.22 15.21
N SER A 261 -18.87 8.63 13.98
CA SER A 261 -20.23 8.47 13.47
C SER A 261 -20.58 6.99 13.26
N ILE A 262 -21.87 6.66 13.37
CA ILE A 262 -22.41 5.39 12.91
C ILE A 262 -23.23 5.72 11.68
N VAL A 263 -22.81 5.18 10.53
CA VAL A 263 -23.54 5.40 9.28
C VAL A 263 -24.69 4.40 9.21
N PRO A 264 -25.96 4.84 9.19
CA PRO A 264 -27.08 3.91 9.12
C PRO A 264 -27.12 3.17 7.77
N PHE A 265 -27.59 1.93 7.78
CA PHE A 265 -27.52 1.02 6.63
C PHE A 265 -28.31 1.54 5.41
N GLU A 266 -29.51 2.07 5.62
CA GLU A 266 -30.39 2.57 4.55
C GLU A 266 -29.75 3.75 3.79
N PRO A 267 -29.23 4.80 4.46
CA PRO A 267 -28.37 5.80 3.84
C PRO A 267 -27.20 5.23 3.03
N MET A 268 -26.50 4.22 3.54
CA MET A 268 -25.41 3.59 2.79
C MET A 268 -25.92 2.93 1.51
N GLN A 269 -27.06 2.22 1.57
CA GLN A 269 -27.64 1.54 0.41
C GLN A 269 -28.08 2.51 -0.69
N GLU A 270 -28.51 3.72 -0.33
CA GLU A 270 -28.87 4.79 -1.26
C GLU A 270 -27.66 5.38 -1.99
N VAL A 271 -26.54 5.53 -1.29
CA VAL A 271 -25.38 6.32 -1.74
C VAL A 271 -24.25 5.45 -2.27
N LEU A 272 -24.07 4.25 -1.73
CA LEU A 272 -22.96 3.37 -2.04
C LEU A 272 -23.42 2.20 -2.93
N ASP A 273 -22.50 1.73 -3.76
CA ASP A 273 -22.58 0.38 -4.30
C ASP A 273 -22.15 -0.61 -3.22
N LEU A 274 -23.11 -1.15 -2.45
CA LEU A 274 -22.80 -2.00 -1.29
C LEU A 274 -22.05 -3.28 -1.66
N GLU A 275 -22.28 -3.85 -2.84
CA GLU A 275 -21.58 -5.04 -3.31
C GLU A 275 -20.09 -4.74 -3.51
N ARG A 276 -19.78 -3.64 -4.19
CA ARG A 276 -18.39 -3.24 -4.40
C ARG A 276 -17.76 -2.71 -3.12
N PHE A 277 -18.53 -2.01 -2.30
CA PHE A 277 -18.04 -1.46 -1.05
C PHE A 277 -17.63 -2.55 -0.04
N ARG A 278 -18.36 -3.67 0.05
CA ARG A 278 -17.94 -4.80 0.92
C ARG A 278 -16.59 -5.37 0.49
N TRP A 279 -16.33 -5.50 -0.80
CA TRP A 279 -15.04 -5.99 -1.30
C TRP A 279 -13.91 -4.98 -1.07
N PHE A 280 -14.17 -3.68 -1.28
CA PHE A 280 -13.20 -2.62 -0.96
C PHE A 280 -12.79 -2.65 0.52
N THR A 281 -13.78 -2.69 1.42
CA THR A 281 -13.53 -2.70 2.87
C THR A 281 -12.84 -3.99 3.31
N ALA A 282 -13.28 -5.15 2.82
CA ALA A 282 -12.67 -6.44 3.13
C ALA A 282 -11.21 -6.54 2.62
N LEU A 283 -10.92 -6.11 1.39
CA LEU A 283 -9.56 -6.09 0.85
C LEU A 283 -8.65 -5.12 1.63
N THR A 284 -9.17 -3.96 2.02
CA THR A 284 -8.42 -2.98 2.83
C THR A 284 -8.14 -3.50 4.24
N GLU A 285 -9.11 -4.18 4.86
CA GLU A 285 -8.90 -4.85 6.14
C GLU A 285 -7.89 -6.00 5.99
N PHE A 286 -8.04 -6.84 4.97
CA PHE A 286 -7.15 -7.97 4.67
C PHE A 286 -5.69 -7.51 4.41
N SER A 287 -5.45 -6.29 3.88
CA SER A 287 -4.10 -5.74 3.76
C SER A 287 -3.46 -5.38 5.11
N GLY A 288 -4.27 -5.16 6.15
CA GLY A 288 -3.84 -5.04 7.55
C GLY A 288 -3.10 -3.77 7.93
N ASP A 289 -2.97 -2.77 7.04
CA ASP A 289 -2.28 -1.51 7.35
C ASP A 289 -3.24 -0.34 7.67
N GLY A 290 -4.50 -0.44 7.23
CA GLY A 290 -5.51 0.62 7.31
C GLY A 290 -5.20 1.83 6.42
N HIS A 291 -4.09 1.84 5.67
CA HIS A 291 -3.67 2.98 4.85
C HIS A 291 -4.67 3.27 3.73
N GLY A 292 -5.36 2.23 3.23
CA GLY A 292 -6.47 2.36 2.28
C GLY A 292 -7.71 3.04 2.87
N PHE A 293 -7.87 3.07 4.19
CA PHE A 293 -8.94 3.79 4.88
C PHE A 293 -8.61 5.26 5.19
N ALA A 294 -7.35 5.67 5.03
CA ALA A 294 -6.99 7.06 5.21
C ALA A 294 -7.66 7.93 4.14
N ASN A 295 -8.31 9.03 4.53
CA ASN A 295 -9.06 9.93 3.65
C ASN A 295 -8.23 10.48 2.46
N PHE A 296 -6.91 10.61 2.62
CA PHE A 296 -6.00 11.05 1.58
C PHE A 296 -5.62 9.95 0.57
N ASN A 297 -5.85 8.67 0.91
CA ASN A 297 -5.66 7.52 0.03
C ASN A 297 -6.97 6.89 -0.44
N MET A 298 -8.06 7.05 0.30
CA MET A 298 -9.38 6.63 -0.15
C MET A 298 -9.66 7.34 -1.47
N LYS A 299 -9.84 6.53 -2.52
CA LYS A 299 -10.27 6.99 -3.82
C LYS A 299 -11.66 6.44 -4.08
N ALA A 300 -12.49 7.26 -4.68
CA ALA A 300 -13.85 6.89 -5.00
C ALA A 300 -14.24 7.41 -6.38
N TYR A 301 -15.21 6.72 -6.96
CA TYR A 301 -15.84 7.00 -8.23
C TYR A 301 -17.34 7.19 -7.98
N CYS A 302 -17.91 8.24 -8.53
CA CYS A 302 -19.35 8.46 -8.59
C CYS A 302 -19.86 8.12 -9.99
N ASP A 303 -20.77 7.14 -10.07
CA ASP A 303 -21.46 6.78 -11.30
C ASP A 303 -22.62 7.77 -11.55
N PRO A 304 -22.61 8.53 -12.67
CA PRO A 304 -23.66 9.50 -12.96
C PRO A 304 -24.96 8.86 -13.46
N VAL A 305 -24.91 7.63 -13.99
CA VAL A 305 -26.07 6.90 -14.53
C VAL A 305 -26.84 6.25 -13.39
N SER A 306 -26.14 5.44 -12.58
CA SER A 306 -26.67 4.84 -11.36
C SER A 306 -26.02 5.53 -10.17
N PRO A 307 -26.63 6.57 -9.57
CA PRO A 307 -26.02 7.53 -8.64
C PRO A 307 -25.52 6.88 -7.34
N ARG A 308 -24.40 6.19 -7.44
CA ARG A 308 -23.76 5.44 -6.37
C ARG A 308 -22.27 5.68 -6.40
N VAL A 309 -21.68 5.59 -5.23
CA VAL A 309 -20.25 5.70 -5.01
C VAL A 309 -19.64 4.31 -4.93
N GLU A 310 -18.59 4.11 -5.70
CA GLU A 310 -17.72 2.94 -5.69
C GLU A 310 -16.34 3.37 -5.16
N PHE A 311 -15.83 2.67 -4.16
CA PHE A 311 -14.47 2.90 -3.66
C PHE A 311 -13.46 2.03 -4.40
N LEU A 312 -12.25 2.55 -4.53
CA LEU A 312 -11.13 1.87 -5.16
C LEU A 312 -10.07 1.60 -4.11
N ILE A 313 -9.40 0.46 -4.23
CA ILE A 313 -8.12 0.21 -3.55
C ILE A 313 -7.14 1.34 -3.95
N TRP A 314 -6.12 1.65 -3.17
CA TRP A 314 -5.03 2.55 -3.61
C TRP A 314 -3.89 2.55 -2.60
N ASP A 315 -2.65 2.43 -3.08
CA ASP A 315 -1.42 2.52 -2.28
C ASP A 315 -1.49 1.65 -1.00
N THR A 316 -1.91 0.41 -1.20
CA THR A 316 -2.07 -0.64 -0.19
C THR A 316 -0.69 -1.09 0.28
N ARG A 317 -0.46 -1.03 1.60
CA ARG A 317 0.72 -1.60 2.24
C ARG A 317 0.30 -2.83 3.03
N PHE A 318 1.29 -3.61 3.43
CA PHE A 318 1.06 -4.79 4.23
C PHE A 318 1.35 -4.48 5.69
N GLY A 319 0.29 -4.56 6.50
CA GLY A 319 0.38 -4.49 7.94
C GLY A 319 0.04 -5.83 8.59
N ARG A 320 0.25 -5.90 9.90
CA ARG A 320 -0.29 -6.99 10.72
C ARG A 320 -1.78 -6.74 10.89
N TRP A 321 -2.62 -7.71 10.51
CA TRP A 321 -4.07 -7.54 10.58
C TRP A 321 -4.54 -7.21 12.01
N GLU A 322 -3.90 -7.82 13.00
CA GLU A 322 -4.14 -7.61 14.43
C GLU A 322 -3.82 -6.18 14.90
N SER A 323 -2.99 -5.44 14.14
CA SER A 323 -2.66 -4.05 14.45
C SER A 323 -3.67 -3.04 13.86
N LEU A 324 -4.55 -3.49 12.95
CA LEU A 324 -5.54 -2.64 12.29
C LEU A 324 -6.42 -1.86 13.28
N PRO A 325 -6.94 -2.46 14.38
CA PRO A 325 -7.74 -1.72 15.37
C PRO A 325 -6.99 -0.56 16.03
N THR A 326 -5.66 -0.59 16.03
CA THR A 326 -4.79 0.46 16.59
C THR A 326 -4.19 1.37 15.53
N SER A 327 -4.49 1.13 14.24
CA SER A 327 -4.01 1.96 13.14
C SER A 327 -4.81 3.27 13.11
N GLN A 328 -4.12 4.39 13.28
CA GLN A 328 -4.71 5.73 13.14
C GLN A 328 -5.41 5.95 11.79
N PHE A 329 -5.07 5.16 10.77
CA PHE A 329 -5.68 5.26 9.44
C PHE A 329 -6.97 4.45 9.32
N ALA A 330 -7.15 3.41 10.14
CA ALA A 330 -8.29 2.52 10.07
C ALA A 330 -9.58 3.16 10.63
N GLU A 331 -9.48 4.12 11.54
CA GLU A 331 -10.64 4.74 12.19
C GLU A 331 -11.62 5.38 11.18
N GLN A 332 -11.12 5.98 10.09
CA GLN A 332 -11.94 6.68 9.11
C GLN A 332 -12.83 5.75 8.26
N GLY A 333 -12.37 4.51 8.01
CA GLY A 333 -13.13 3.53 7.22
C GLY A 333 -13.89 2.51 8.09
N THR A 334 -13.41 2.22 9.29
CA THR A 334 -14.03 1.21 10.16
C THR A 334 -15.38 1.65 10.74
N GLN A 335 -15.73 2.94 10.70
CA GLN A 335 -17.05 3.41 11.10
C GLN A 335 -18.21 2.79 10.31
N PHE A 336 -17.99 2.43 9.04
CA PHE A 336 -19.00 1.74 8.22
C PHE A 336 -19.28 0.33 8.75
N LEU A 337 -18.30 -0.27 9.45
CA LEU A 337 -18.38 -1.61 10.03
C LEU A 337 -19.06 -1.64 11.40
N ARG A 338 -19.61 -0.51 11.88
CA ARG A 338 -20.30 -0.43 13.18
C ARG A 338 -21.76 -0.85 13.10
N GLY A 339 -22.36 -0.85 11.91
CA GLY A 339 -23.73 -1.33 11.71
C GLY A 339 -23.75 -2.83 11.40
N ASP A 340 -24.51 -3.61 12.18
CA ASP A 340 -24.56 -5.08 12.08
C ASP A 340 -24.88 -5.60 10.67
N ARG A 341 -25.80 -4.94 9.96
CA ARG A 341 -26.21 -5.35 8.61
C ARG A 341 -25.08 -5.25 7.59
N TYR A 342 -24.33 -4.13 7.59
CA TYR A 342 -23.21 -3.97 6.68
C TYR A 342 -22.01 -4.80 7.13
N ARG A 343 -21.77 -4.88 8.44
CA ARG A 343 -20.77 -5.77 9.06
C ARG A 343 -20.89 -7.20 8.51
N THR A 344 -22.11 -7.73 8.45
CA THR A 344 -22.37 -9.08 7.90
C THR A 344 -21.83 -9.22 6.47
N LEU A 345 -22.16 -8.28 5.58
CA LEU A 345 -21.72 -8.30 4.18
C LEU A 345 -20.19 -8.22 4.06
N HIS A 346 -19.56 -7.40 4.90
CA HIS A 346 -18.11 -7.29 4.99
C HIS A 346 -17.46 -8.58 5.46
N ASP A 347 -17.96 -9.17 6.56
CA ASP A 347 -17.37 -10.36 7.17
C ASP A 347 -17.52 -11.58 6.24
N GLU A 348 -18.61 -11.67 5.47
CA GLU A 348 -18.75 -12.66 4.38
C GLU A 348 -17.66 -12.51 3.31
N ALA A 349 -17.38 -11.29 2.86
CA ALA A 349 -16.33 -11.01 1.89
C ALA A 349 -14.93 -11.31 2.46
N LEU A 350 -14.68 -10.92 3.72
CA LEU A 350 -13.42 -11.15 4.40
C LEU A 350 -13.15 -12.65 4.63
N TYR A 351 -14.19 -13.41 5.00
CA TYR A 351 -14.12 -14.86 5.11
C TYR A 351 -13.84 -15.52 3.77
N THR A 352 -14.50 -15.07 2.70
CA THR A 352 -14.24 -15.55 1.33
C THR A 352 -12.78 -15.29 0.93
N LEU A 353 -12.24 -14.11 1.22
CA LEU A 353 -10.82 -13.80 0.95
C LEU A 353 -9.89 -14.79 1.67
N ALA A 354 -10.15 -15.04 2.95
CA ALA A 354 -9.33 -15.91 3.79
C ALA A 354 -9.44 -17.40 3.40
N LEU A 355 -10.64 -17.87 3.06
CA LEU A 355 -10.89 -19.28 2.73
C LEU A 355 -10.50 -19.63 1.30
N ASP A 356 -10.96 -18.83 0.33
CA ASP A 356 -10.98 -19.25 -1.08
C ASP A 356 -9.97 -18.49 -1.95
N ARG A 357 -9.52 -17.30 -1.52
CA ARG A 357 -8.76 -16.38 -2.39
C ARG A 357 -7.27 -16.31 -2.13
N VAL A 358 -6.79 -16.83 -1.01
CA VAL A 358 -5.34 -16.85 -0.70
C VAL A 358 -4.53 -17.57 -1.77
N GLU A 359 -4.89 -18.79 -2.15
CA GLU A 359 -4.12 -19.54 -3.16
C GLU A 359 -4.12 -18.85 -4.54
N PRO A 360 -5.26 -18.36 -5.08
CA PRO A 360 -5.26 -17.52 -6.27
C PRO A 360 -4.34 -16.28 -6.17
N MET A 361 -4.35 -15.58 -5.02
CA MET A 361 -3.46 -14.43 -4.79
C MET A 361 -1.98 -14.84 -4.77
N LEU A 362 -1.64 -15.98 -4.15
CA LEU A 362 -0.29 -16.52 -4.13
C LEU A 362 0.18 -16.94 -5.52
N GLU A 363 -0.69 -17.54 -6.33
CA GLU A 363 -0.34 -17.93 -7.69
C GLU A 363 -0.07 -16.71 -8.57
N ARG A 364 -0.90 -15.67 -8.45
CA ARG A 364 -0.66 -14.37 -9.09
C ARG A 364 0.67 -13.75 -8.64
N MET A 365 0.97 -13.81 -7.34
CA MET A 365 2.27 -13.37 -6.80
C MET A 365 3.44 -14.15 -7.40
N ARG A 366 3.35 -15.48 -7.46
CA ARG A 366 4.39 -16.34 -8.05
C ARG A 366 4.60 -16.00 -9.52
N THR A 367 3.51 -15.84 -10.28
CA THR A 367 3.55 -15.39 -11.69
C THR A 367 4.26 -14.05 -11.83
N PHE A 368 3.94 -13.08 -10.97
CA PHE A 368 4.61 -11.77 -10.95
C PHE A 368 6.12 -11.91 -10.73
N TYR A 369 6.55 -12.71 -9.76
CA TYR A 369 7.98 -12.91 -9.48
C TYR A 369 8.69 -13.78 -10.53
N ALA A 370 7.99 -14.73 -11.16
CA ALA A 370 8.53 -15.47 -12.29
C ALA A 370 8.84 -14.53 -13.46
N ALA A 371 7.95 -13.57 -13.73
CA ALA A 371 8.14 -12.57 -14.77
C ALA A 371 9.22 -11.54 -14.41
N TYR A 372 9.17 -10.93 -13.23
CA TYR A 372 9.96 -9.72 -12.91
C TYR A 372 11.06 -9.95 -11.87
N GLY A 373 11.08 -11.09 -11.18
CA GLY A 373 11.94 -11.35 -10.03
C GLY A 373 13.43 -11.25 -10.34
N ALA A 374 13.88 -11.86 -11.44
CA ALA A 374 15.27 -11.81 -11.87
C ALA A 374 15.71 -10.37 -12.19
N LEU A 375 14.89 -9.61 -12.89
CA LEU A 375 15.19 -8.21 -13.21
C LEU A 375 15.22 -7.32 -11.95
N MET A 376 14.25 -7.47 -11.05
CA MET A 376 14.24 -6.76 -9.77
C MET A 376 15.48 -7.11 -8.90
N ALA A 377 15.98 -8.34 -8.99
CA ALA A 377 17.19 -8.78 -8.33
C ALA A 377 18.48 -8.28 -9.00
N ARG A 378 18.40 -7.81 -10.26
CA ARG A 378 19.50 -7.09 -10.94
C ARG A 378 19.41 -5.59 -10.74
N ASP A 379 18.31 -5.07 -10.19
CA ASP A 379 18.16 -3.64 -9.94
C ASP A 379 19.32 -3.16 -9.04
N PRO A 380 20.13 -2.18 -9.51
CA PRO A 380 21.28 -1.67 -8.76
C PRO A 380 20.91 -1.09 -7.38
N PHE A 381 19.63 -0.81 -7.18
CA PHE A 381 19.07 -0.22 -5.98
C PHE A 381 18.21 -1.22 -5.18
N GLN A 382 18.25 -2.51 -5.51
CA GLN A 382 17.56 -3.56 -4.74
C GLN A 382 17.97 -3.64 -3.27
N ARG A 383 19.19 -3.17 -2.94
CA ARG A 383 19.77 -3.22 -1.59
C ARG A 383 19.45 -1.99 -0.74
N PHE A 384 18.79 -0.98 -1.30
CA PHE A 384 18.53 0.26 -0.58
C PHE A 384 17.53 0.00 0.56
N PRO A 385 17.97 0.06 1.84
CA PRO A 385 17.09 -0.22 2.97
C PRO A 385 16.07 0.91 3.10
N ARG A 386 14.80 0.57 3.29
CA ARG A 386 13.76 1.58 3.56
C ARG A 386 12.92 1.19 4.77
N GLY A 387 12.59 2.21 5.56
CA GLY A 387 11.93 2.11 6.85
C GLY A 387 10.41 2.07 6.75
N GLY A 388 9.86 1.09 6.05
CA GLY A 388 8.46 0.68 6.22
C GLY A 388 8.37 -0.56 7.12
N PRO A 389 7.19 -0.87 7.70
CA PRO A 389 6.95 -2.16 8.38
C PRO A 389 7.18 -3.36 7.45
N ASP A 390 7.10 -3.12 6.13
CA ASP A 390 7.44 -4.09 5.11
C ASP A 390 8.92 -4.18 4.74
N GLY A 391 9.77 -3.31 5.31
CA GLY A 391 11.19 -3.14 5.06
C GLY A 391 12.00 -4.43 5.10
N GLY A 392 12.04 -5.12 3.97
CA GLY A 392 12.85 -6.30 3.70
C GLY A 392 13.42 -6.22 2.29
N PHE A 393 14.58 -6.85 2.10
CA PHE A 393 15.23 -6.95 0.78
C PHE A 393 14.29 -7.61 -0.24
N MET A 394 14.38 -7.18 -1.50
CA MET A 394 13.52 -7.64 -2.61
C MET A 394 13.45 -9.18 -2.69
N SER A 395 14.56 -9.87 -2.45
CA SER A 395 14.65 -11.33 -2.52
C SER A 395 13.85 -12.09 -1.46
N ALA A 396 13.64 -11.50 -0.28
CA ALA A 396 12.90 -12.13 0.82
C ALA A 396 11.38 -11.91 0.73
N ARG A 397 10.93 -11.08 -0.23
CA ARG A 397 9.54 -10.62 -0.31
C ARG A 397 8.52 -11.68 -0.71
N PRO A 398 8.77 -12.57 -1.71
CA PRO A 398 7.78 -13.59 -2.06
C PRO A 398 7.43 -14.45 -0.84
N ALA A 399 8.44 -14.94 -0.12
CA ALA A 399 8.24 -15.76 1.07
C ALA A 399 7.59 -14.98 2.23
N LYS A 400 7.93 -13.69 2.41
CA LYS A 400 7.29 -12.83 3.41
C LYS A 400 5.82 -12.61 3.09
N LEU A 401 5.49 -12.25 1.84
CA LEU A 401 4.12 -12.01 1.40
C LEU A 401 3.29 -13.30 1.50
N GLU A 402 3.85 -14.45 1.11
CA GLU A 402 3.18 -15.74 1.27
C GLU A 402 2.86 -16.05 2.73
N ARG A 403 3.87 -16.02 3.60
CA ARG A 403 3.68 -16.27 5.03
C ARG A 403 2.63 -15.33 5.63
N THR A 404 2.69 -14.05 5.28
CA THR A 404 1.77 -13.07 5.87
C THR A 404 0.34 -13.20 5.29
N LEU A 405 0.15 -13.54 4.02
CA LEU A 405 -1.19 -13.84 3.47
C LEU A 405 -1.82 -15.05 4.17
N ARG A 406 -1.05 -16.13 4.37
CA ARG A 406 -1.51 -17.33 5.07
C ARG A 406 -1.83 -17.06 6.53
N ALA A 407 -0.93 -16.39 7.25
CA ALA A 407 -1.14 -16.05 8.67
C ALA A 407 -2.38 -15.17 8.87
N LYS A 408 -2.64 -14.23 7.97
CA LYS A 408 -3.86 -13.40 8.02
C LYS A 408 -5.11 -14.20 7.77
N ALA A 409 -5.11 -15.08 6.78
CA ALA A 409 -6.25 -15.93 6.51
C ALA A 409 -6.55 -16.84 7.69
N GLU A 410 -5.54 -17.39 8.34
CA GLU A 410 -5.70 -18.15 9.59
C GLU A 410 -6.29 -17.30 10.71
N ALA A 411 -5.73 -16.11 10.98
CA ALA A 411 -6.22 -15.21 12.02
C ALA A 411 -7.66 -14.72 11.79
N ILE A 412 -8.00 -14.39 10.54
CA ILE A 412 -9.36 -13.98 10.15
C ILE A 412 -10.32 -15.14 10.31
N ARG A 413 -9.96 -16.34 9.85
CA ARG A 413 -10.80 -17.52 10.00
C ARG A 413 -11.01 -17.84 11.48
N ALA A 414 -9.95 -17.86 12.29
CA ALA A 414 -10.08 -18.05 13.73
C ALA A 414 -11.03 -17.02 14.36
N THR A 415 -10.94 -15.75 13.96
CA THR A 415 -11.82 -14.68 14.47
C THR A 415 -13.28 -14.84 14.03
N LEU A 416 -13.53 -15.16 12.76
CA LEU A 416 -14.89 -15.23 12.18
C LEU A 416 -15.57 -16.60 12.37
N GLU A 417 -14.80 -17.67 12.55
CA GLU A 417 -15.30 -19.00 12.92
C GLU A 417 -15.60 -19.09 14.41
N GLY A 418 -14.92 -18.28 15.24
CA GLY A 418 -15.04 -18.23 16.69
C GLY A 418 -14.60 -19.52 17.37
N GLU A 419 -14.40 -19.47 18.69
CA GLU A 419 -14.09 -20.68 19.49
C GLU A 419 -15.34 -21.37 20.08
N GLN A 420 -16.47 -20.65 20.16
CA GLN A 420 -17.70 -21.13 20.77
C GLN A 420 -18.94 -20.74 19.96
N LEU A 421 -19.74 -21.74 19.58
CA LEU A 421 -21.07 -21.56 19.01
C LEU A 421 -22.07 -21.22 20.12
N GLN A 422 -22.56 -19.99 20.14
CA GLN A 422 -23.72 -19.57 20.92
C GLN A 422 -24.98 -19.63 20.06
N TRP A 423 -26.11 -19.93 20.67
CA TRP A 423 -27.39 -19.92 20.00
C TRP A 423 -28.46 -19.36 20.92
N TRP A 424 -29.45 -18.69 20.33
CA TRP A 424 -30.65 -18.22 21.03
C TRP A 424 -31.84 -18.22 20.08
N VAL A 425 -33.05 -18.21 20.62
CA VAL A 425 -34.28 -18.15 19.84
C VAL A 425 -34.78 -16.70 19.84
N ASP A 426 -35.05 -16.13 18.67
CA ASP A 426 -35.84 -14.89 18.54
C ASP A 426 -37.33 -15.27 18.48
N PRO A 427 -38.10 -15.08 19.58
CA PRO A 427 -39.49 -15.51 19.62
C PRO A 427 -40.39 -14.67 18.70
N ALA A 428 -40.02 -13.43 18.44
CA ALA A 428 -40.79 -12.51 17.61
C ALA A 428 -40.65 -12.85 16.12
N ARG A 429 -39.45 -13.26 15.70
CA ARG A 429 -39.18 -13.68 14.32
C ARG A 429 -39.36 -15.19 14.08
N ARG A 430 -39.48 -15.99 15.15
CA ARG A 430 -39.50 -17.47 15.10
C ARG A 430 -38.26 -18.05 14.44
N GLU A 431 -37.11 -17.46 14.74
CA GLU A 431 -35.82 -17.85 14.18
C GLU A 431 -34.93 -18.40 15.30
N LEU A 432 -34.20 -19.48 15.01
CA LEU A 432 -33.05 -19.90 15.82
C LEU A 432 -31.86 -19.13 15.30
N LEU A 433 -31.26 -18.30 16.15
CA LEU A 433 -30.09 -17.49 15.84
C LEU A 433 -28.85 -18.20 16.37
N PHE A 434 -27.83 -18.31 15.54
CA PHE A 434 -26.49 -18.77 15.93
C PHE A 434 -25.54 -17.58 15.88
N ALA A 435 -24.71 -17.39 16.89
CA ALA A 435 -23.55 -16.50 16.81
C ALA A 435 -22.36 -17.12 17.51
N THR A 436 -21.18 -16.61 17.22
CA THR A 436 -20.00 -16.84 18.03
C THR A 436 -19.75 -15.63 18.92
N THR A 437 -19.05 -15.81 20.04
CA THR A 437 -18.74 -14.71 20.99
C THR A 437 -17.91 -13.59 20.37
N ASP A 438 -17.32 -13.84 19.20
CA ASP A 438 -16.31 -12.99 18.58
C ASP A 438 -16.77 -12.66 17.16
N ARG A 439 -16.77 -11.35 16.85
CA ARG A 439 -16.98 -10.69 15.55
C ARG A 439 -17.48 -11.59 14.41
N GLY A 440 -18.79 -11.78 14.29
CA GLY A 440 -19.36 -12.33 13.06
C GLY A 440 -20.87 -12.49 13.11
N ALA A 441 -21.56 -11.84 12.17
CA ALA A 441 -22.90 -12.25 11.81
C ALA A 441 -22.80 -13.39 10.79
N LYS A 442 -23.44 -14.53 11.06
CA LYS A 442 -23.60 -15.59 10.06
C LYS A 442 -25.05 -15.65 9.60
N ARG A 443 -25.22 -15.84 8.29
CA ARG A 443 -26.47 -16.18 7.64
C ARG A 443 -26.94 -17.52 8.19
N VAL A 444 -27.94 -17.49 9.06
CA VAL A 444 -28.67 -18.69 9.47
C VAL A 444 -29.67 -18.99 8.36
N GLU A 445 -29.58 -20.17 7.74
CA GLU A 445 -30.76 -20.70 7.07
C GLU A 445 -31.82 -20.86 8.15
N ALA A 446 -32.85 -20.01 8.11
CA ALA A 446 -33.94 -20.07 9.07
C ALA A 446 -34.52 -21.49 9.07
N LEU A 447 -34.20 -22.25 10.12
CA LEU A 447 -34.93 -23.47 10.43
C LEU A 447 -36.33 -23.02 10.84
N LEU A 448 -37.25 -23.09 9.87
CA LEU A 448 -38.66 -22.82 10.09
C LEU A 448 -39.14 -23.81 11.14
N LEU A 449 -39.31 -23.32 12.38
CA LEU A 449 -39.91 -24.11 13.46
C LEU A 449 -41.33 -24.46 13.04
N ARG A 450 -41.50 -25.64 12.44
CA ARG A 450 -42.83 -26.22 12.19
C ARG A 450 -43.41 -26.51 13.56
N SER A 451 -44.42 -25.75 13.96
CA SER A 451 -45.31 -26.12 15.07
C SER A 451 -46.17 -27.31 14.63
N GLY A 452 -45.53 -28.48 14.47
CA GLY A 452 -46.24 -29.74 14.58
C GLY A 452 -46.41 -30.01 16.06
N SER A 453 -47.64 -30.28 16.51
CA SER A 453 -47.85 -30.91 17.80
C SER A 453 -46.99 -32.17 17.85
N VAL A 454 -45.92 -32.14 18.65
CA VAL A 454 -45.10 -33.30 18.91
C VAL A 454 -45.92 -34.18 19.84
N ASP A 455 -46.71 -35.09 19.26
CA ASP A 455 -47.02 -36.32 19.97
C ASP A 455 -45.68 -37.01 20.26
N ALA A 456 -45.44 -37.18 21.56
CA ALA A 456 -44.18 -37.55 22.13
C ALA A 456 -43.80 -38.99 21.76
N GLU A 457 -43.03 -39.19 20.70
CA GLU A 457 -42.15 -40.37 20.60
C GLU A 457 -41.18 -40.28 19.40
N HIS A 458 -40.12 -39.48 19.52
CA HIS A 458 -38.89 -39.81 18.78
C HIS A 458 -37.65 -39.43 19.57
N ARG A 459 -36.96 -40.47 20.07
CA ARG A 459 -35.59 -40.40 20.57
C ARG A 459 -34.65 -40.18 19.38
N LEU A 460 -33.89 -39.09 19.40
CA LEU A 460 -32.78 -38.87 18.47
C LEU A 460 -31.47 -39.37 19.09
N ARG A 461 -30.71 -40.13 18.29
CA ARG A 461 -29.28 -40.40 18.42
C ARG A 461 -28.49 -39.32 17.70
#